data_AF-A0A382I575-F1
#
_entry.id   AF-A0A382I575-F1
#
_cell.length_a   1.000
_cell.length_b   1.000
_cell.length_c   1.000
_cell.angle_alpha   90.00
_cell.angle_beta   90.00
_cell.angle_gamma   90.00
#
_symmetry.space_group_name_H-M   'P 1'
#
loop_
_entity.id
_entity.type
_entity.pdbx_description
1 polymer ?
#
loop_
_entity_poly.entity_id
_entity_poly.type
_entity_poly.pdbx_seq_one_letter_code
_entity_poly.pdbx_strand_id
1 'polypeptide(L)'
;MRYSLFSKGKCLRPVLAITVSDAMGGKRKNILPAACALEMIHTYSLIHDDLPSMDDDDMRRGKPSNHRAFDEETAILAGDALQTAAFEILLEKTPDRKLAGDLALVLSKAAGAQGMVGGQILDLQKNARVEEIHEKKTGALLCAATKMGALSAGATSIQQKALEKYGRSIGLAFQIVDDILDRSSTTQVLGKTPGKDAQQGKKTFPAKFGLPESRKRALNQIQAAKKAVRFLGERGSRLCDIADWIISRTH
;
A
#
# COMPACT_ATOMS: atom_id res chain seq x y z
N MET A 1 -17.99 7.57 2.46
CA MET A 1 -17.00 6.80 3.26
C MET A 1 -17.28 5.29 3.30
N ARG A 2 -18.33 4.82 4.01
CA ARG A 2 -18.59 3.38 4.27
C ARG A 2 -18.70 2.53 2.99
N TYR A 3 -19.32 3.07 1.96
CA TYR A 3 -19.46 2.44 0.64
C TYR A 3 -18.11 1.92 0.10
N SER A 4 -17.10 2.78 0.04
CA SER A 4 -15.78 2.42 -0.45
C SER A 4 -14.98 1.61 0.56
N LEU A 5 -15.01 1.99 1.85
CA LEU A 5 -14.19 1.36 2.89
C LEU A 5 -14.55 -0.12 3.12
N PHE A 6 -15.85 -0.46 3.10
CA PHE A 6 -16.32 -1.83 3.28
C PHE A 6 -16.49 -2.59 1.97
N SER A 7 -16.09 -2.01 0.83
CA SER A 7 -16.02 -2.76 -0.42
C SER A 7 -14.84 -3.73 -0.40
N LYS A 8 -15.09 -4.99 -0.79
CA LYS A 8 -14.15 -6.11 -0.68
C LYS A 8 -12.83 -5.79 -1.40
N GLY A 9 -11.75 -5.65 -0.61
CA GLY A 9 -10.38 -5.51 -1.09
C GLY A 9 -9.48 -6.59 -0.49
N LYS A 10 -8.20 -6.62 -0.88
CA LYS A 10 -7.21 -7.59 -0.37
C LYS A 10 -6.78 -7.30 1.07
N CYS A 11 -7.00 -6.08 1.57
CA CYS A 11 -6.59 -5.61 2.90
C CYS A 11 -5.11 -5.87 3.23
N LEU A 12 -4.22 -5.81 2.23
CA LEU A 12 -2.82 -6.17 2.37
C LEU A 12 -2.10 -5.31 3.43
N ARG A 13 -2.33 -3.99 3.44
CA ARG A 13 -1.67 -3.06 4.37
C ARG A 13 -2.05 -3.36 5.85
N PRO A 14 -3.34 -3.51 6.22
CA PRO A 14 -3.74 -4.01 7.53
C PRO A 14 -3.11 -5.35 7.92
N VAL A 15 -3.21 -6.35 7.03
CA VAL A 15 -2.70 -7.71 7.27
C VAL A 15 -1.20 -7.67 7.53
N LEU A 16 -0.46 -6.87 6.75
CA LEU A 16 0.97 -6.71 6.88
C LEU A 16 1.37 -6.07 8.23
N ALA A 17 0.71 -4.98 8.62
CA ALA A 17 0.99 -4.31 9.89
C ALA A 17 0.74 -5.23 11.09
N ILE A 18 -0.38 -5.95 11.05
CA ILE A 18 -0.75 -6.98 12.02
C ILE A 18 0.27 -8.11 12.06
N THR A 19 0.66 -8.65 10.91
CA THR A 19 1.57 -9.80 10.82
C THR A 19 2.95 -9.45 11.39
N VAL A 20 3.44 -8.24 11.12
CA VAL A 20 4.69 -7.75 11.73
C VAL A 20 4.56 -7.62 13.23
N SER A 21 3.46 -7.04 13.73
CA SER A 21 3.22 -6.91 15.17
C SER A 21 3.18 -8.28 15.86
N ASP A 22 2.42 -9.23 15.30
CA ASP A 22 2.30 -10.60 15.83
C ASP A 22 3.67 -11.31 15.84
N ALA A 23 4.44 -11.24 14.76
CA ALA A 23 5.77 -11.86 14.66
C ALA A 23 6.76 -11.33 15.72
N MET A 24 6.55 -10.10 16.16
CA MET A 24 7.33 -9.43 17.21
C MET A 24 6.77 -9.65 18.62
N GLY A 25 5.64 -10.34 18.78
CA GLY A 25 4.97 -10.54 20.07
C GLY A 25 4.12 -9.35 20.54
N GLY A 26 3.71 -8.49 19.61
CA GLY A 26 2.87 -7.33 19.87
C GLY A 26 1.44 -7.70 20.28
N LYS A 27 0.76 -6.74 20.92
CA LYS A 27 -0.64 -6.91 21.38
C LYS A 27 -1.60 -6.30 20.36
N ARG A 28 -2.68 -7.02 20.05
CA ARG A 28 -3.71 -6.57 19.07
C ARG A 28 -4.25 -5.17 19.32
N LYS A 29 -4.52 -4.83 20.59
CA LYS A 29 -4.99 -3.50 20.98
C LYS A 29 -4.05 -2.35 20.59
N ASN A 30 -2.76 -2.61 20.40
CA ASN A 30 -1.77 -1.60 20.00
C ASN A 30 -1.68 -1.41 18.48
N ILE A 31 -2.05 -2.42 17.69
CA ILE A 31 -1.88 -2.42 16.22
C ILE A 31 -3.20 -2.26 15.46
N LEU A 32 -4.34 -2.66 16.03
CA LEU A 32 -5.63 -2.57 15.35
C LEU A 32 -6.00 -1.13 14.92
N PRO A 33 -5.82 -0.08 15.75
CA PRO A 33 -6.08 1.30 15.32
C PRO A 33 -5.24 1.68 14.08
N ALA A 34 -3.97 1.31 14.07
CA ALA A 34 -3.07 1.53 12.94
C ALA A 34 -3.45 0.74 11.70
N ALA A 35 -3.84 -0.52 11.85
CA ALA A 35 -4.32 -1.35 10.75
C ALA A 35 -5.58 -0.73 10.09
N CYS A 36 -6.53 -0.26 10.90
CA CYS A 36 -7.70 0.46 10.39
C CYS A 36 -7.33 1.77 9.70
N ALA A 37 -6.46 2.58 10.31
CA ALA A 37 -6.00 3.84 9.75
C ALA A 37 -5.31 3.66 8.39
N LEU A 38 -4.48 2.62 8.24
CA LEU A 38 -3.84 2.29 6.96
C LEU A 38 -4.86 1.96 5.86
N GLU A 39 -5.94 1.22 6.17
CA GLU A 39 -6.99 0.93 5.19
C GLU A 39 -7.86 2.14 4.89
N MET A 40 -8.10 3.02 5.87
CA MET A 40 -8.79 4.30 5.65
C MET A 40 -7.97 5.19 4.71
N ILE A 41 -6.66 5.31 4.94
CA ILE A 41 -5.74 6.06 4.08
C ILE A 41 -5.70 5.47 2.67
N HIS A 42 -5.56 4.15 2.57
CA HIS A 42 -5.59 3.49 1.27
C HIS A 42 -6.94 3.66 0.55
N THR A 43 -8.06 3.60 1.27
CA THR A 43 -9.38 3.75 0.67
C THR A 43 -9.59 5.17 0.18
N TYR A 44 -9.21 6.21 0.93
CA TYR A 44 -9.33 7.58 0.43
C TYR A 44 -8.52 7.75 -0.84
N SER A 45 -7.29 7.21 -0.87
CA SER A 45 -6.41 7.41 -2.01
C SER A 45 -7.05 6.85 -3.28
N LEU A 46 -7.74 5.71 -3.19
CA LEU A 46 -8.47 5.14 -4.32
C LEU A 46 -9.69 5.98 -4.71
N ILE A 47 -10.44 6.52 -3.74
CA ILE A 47 -11.59 7.39 -4.04
C ILE A 47 -11.16 8.60 -4.86
N HIS A 48 -10.06 9.25 -4.45
CA HIS A 48 -9.54 10.43 -5.15
C HIS A 48 -8.87 10.07 -6.48
N ASP A 49 -8.13 8.96 -6.54
CA ASP A 49 -7.52 8.45 -7.79
C ASP A 49 -8.58 8.18 -8.86
N ASP A 50 -9.78 7.75 -8.46
CA ASP A 50 -10.90 7.44 -9.36
C ASP A 50 -11.63 8.68 -9.92
N LEU A 51 -11.39 9.89 -9.42
CA LEU A 51 -12.11 11.09 -9.86
C LEU A 51 -11.88 11.42 -11.35
N PRO A 52 -12.81 12.12 -12.01
CA PRO A 52 -12.66 12.53 -13.42
C PRO A 52 -11.41 13.36 -13.71
N SER A 53 -10.95 14.15 -12.74
CA SER A 53 -9.72 14.94 -12.86
C SER A 53 -8.43 14.13 -12.67
N MET A 54 -8.54 12.84 -12.36
CA MET A 54 -7.43 11.93 -12.06
C MET A 54 -7.42 10.76 -13.07
N ASP A 55 -7.71 9.52 -12.65
CA ASP A 55 -7.74 8.38 -13.57
C ASP A 55 -9.08 8.23 -14.32
N ASP A 56 -10.14 8.96 -13.92
CA ASP A 56 -11.50 8.87 -14.49
C ASP A 56 -11.97 7.40 -14.60
N ASP A 57 -11.99 6.73 -13.45
CA ASP A 57 -12.28 5.29 -13.35
C ASP A 57 -13.75 5.08 -12.91
N ASP A 58 -14.56 4.46 -13.77
CA ASP A 58 -15.98 4.21 -13.49
C ASP A 58 -16.22 3.09 -12.46
N MET A 59 -15.22 2.21 -12.28
CA MET A 59 -15.36 0.98 -11.51
C MET A 59 -14.18 0.76 -10.56
N ARG A 60 -14.49 0.38 -9.32
CA ARG A 60 -13.51 0.04 -8.28
C ARG A 60 -13.99 -1.11 -7.42
N ARG A 61 -13.12 -2.11 -7.19
CA ARG A 61 -13.42 -3.30 -6.36
C ARG A 61 -14.73 -4.00 -6.76
N GLY A 62 -15.00 -4.10 -8.07
CA GLY A 62 -16.20 -4.75 -8.62
C GLY A 62 -17.51 -3.99 -8.46
N LYS A 63 -17.46 -2.69 -8.12
CA LYS A 63 -18.62 -1.80 -7.99
C LYS A 63 -18.36 -0.47 -8.70
N PRO A 64 -19.38 0.36 -8.97
CA PRO A 64 -19.17 1.73 -9.42
C PRO A 64 -18.22 2.46 -8.47
N SER A 65 -17.30 3.26 -9.02
CA SER A 65 -16.45 4.13 -8.22
C SER A 65 -17.27 5.12 -7.40
N ASN A 66 -16.66 5.78 -6.42
CA ASN A 66 -17.42 6.59 -5.47
C ASN A 66 -18.20 7.71 -6.16
N HIS A 67 -17.54 8.42 -7.08
CA HIS A 67 -18.16 9.53 -7.82
C HIS A 67 -19.27 9.06 -8.78
N ARG A 68 -19.21 7.81 -9.25
CA ARG A 68 -20.29 7.21 -10.05
C ARG A 68 -21.48 6.74 -9.25
N ALA A 69 -21.25 6.26 -8.03
CA ALA A 69 -22.31 5.81 -7.13
C ALA A 69 -23.06 6.97 -6.47
N PHE A 70 -22.40 8.12 -6.35
CA PHE A 70 -22.92 9.34 -5.76
C PHE A 70 -22.68 10.50 -6.75
N ASP A 71 -21.76 11.40 -6.43
CA ASP A 71 -21.33 12.54 -7.24
C ASP A 71 -19.87 12.90 -6.90
N GLU A 72 -19.28 13.84 -7.64
CA GLU A 72 -17.88 14.25 -7.46
C GLU A 72 -17.64 14.91 -6.09
N GLU A 73 -18.56 15.78 -5.66
CA GLU A 73 -18.47 16.50 -4.38
C GLU A 73 -18.47 15.51 -3.20
N THR A 74 -19.36 14.52 -3.23
CA THR A 74 -19.42 13.45 -2.22
C THR A 74 -18.16 12.61 -2.23
N ALA A 75 -17.60 12.31 -3.40
CA ALA A 75 -16.37 11.54 -3.51
C ALA A 75 -15.17 12.29 -2.91
N ILE A 76 -15.03 13.58 -3.22
CA ILE A 76 -13.99 14.45 -2.63
C ILE A 76 -14.10 14.45 -1.10
N LEU A 77 -15.28 14.80 -0.57
CA LEU A 77 -15.52 14.89 0.88
C LEU A 77 -15.43 13.53 1.59
N ALA A 78 -15.80 12.44 0.92
CA ALA A 78 -15.64 11.09 1.47
C ALA A 78 -14.17 10.70 1.61
N GLY A 79 -13.32 11.12 0.67
CA GLY A 79 -11.88 10.93 0.76
C GLY A 79 -11.27 11.76 1.91
N ASP A 80 -11.59 13.06 1.97
CA ASP A 80 -11.09 13.97 3.00
C ASP A 80 -11.47 13.51 4.42
N ALA A 81 -12.72 13.07 4.60
CA ALA A 81 -13.20 12.54 5.87
C ALA A 81 -12.51 11.22 6.24
N LEU A 82 -12.22 10.32 5.29
CA LEU A 82 -11.48 9.09 5.57
C LEU A 82 -10.02 9.36 5.94
N GLN A 83 -9.38 10.31 5.26
CA GLN A 83 -8.04 10.75 5.61
C GLN A 83 -7.99 11.28 7.04
N THR A 84 -8.96 12.11 7.42
CA THR A 84 -9.05 12.70 8.76
C THR A 84 -9.36 11.64 9.84
N ALA A 85 -10.34 10.78 9.58
CA ALA A 85 -10.73 9.69 10.49
C ALA A 85 -9.59 8.70 10.77
N ALA A 86 -8.66 8.52 9.83
CA ALA A 86 -7.49 7.67 10.02
C ALA A 86 -6.56 8.18 11.14
N PHE A 87 -6.42 9.50 11.29
CA PHE A 87 -5.63 10.07 12.39
C PHE A 87 -6.43 10.10 13.69
N GLU A 88 -7.73 10.36 13.62
CA GLU A 88 -8.63 10.29 14.78
C GLU A 88 -8.58 8.91 15.43
N ILE A 89 -8.76 7.82 14.66
CA ILE A 89 -8.76 6.47 15.23
C ILE A 89 -7.41 6.09 15.83
N LEU A 90 -6.30 6.54 15.24
CA LEU A 90 -4.95 6.35 15.80
C LEU A 90 -4.82 7.03 17.16
N LEU A 91 -5.21 8.29 17.24
CA LEU A 91 -5.04 9.10 18.44
C LEU A 91 -6.02 8.71 19.54
N GLU A 92 -7.24 8.32 19.19
CA GLU A 92 -8.30 8.01 20.15
C GLU A 92 -8.22 6.57 20.67
N LYS A 93 -7.95 5.59 19.80
CA LYS A 93 -8.07 4.16 20.14
C LYS A 93 -6.74 3.48 20.46
N THR A 94 -5.59 4.11 20.20
CA THR A 94 -4.29 3.58 20.64
C THR A 94 -4.12 3.82 22.15
N PRO A 95 -3.93 2.78 22.98
CA PRO A 95 -3.93 2.96 24.44
C PRO A 95 -2.81 3.86 24.97
N ASP A 96 -1.62 3.78 24.37
CA ASP A 96 -0.46 4.58 24.76
C ASP A 96 -0.34 5.83 23.89
N ARG A 97 -0.31 7.01 24.52
CA ARG A 97 -0.31 8.31 23.82
C ARG A 97 0.98 8.55 23.04
N LYS A 98 2.12 8.10 23.55
CA LYS A 98 3.40 8.21 22.85
C LYS A 98 3.39 7.35 21.58
N LEU A 99 2.97 6.10 21.68
CA LEU A 99 2.80 5.20 20.55
C LEU A 99 1.80 5.78 19.54
N ALA A 100 0.68 6.34 19.98
CA ALA A 100 -0.29 6.99 19.10
C ALA A 100 0.35 8.11 18.26
N GLY A 101 1.15 8.97 18.89
CA GLY A 101 1.91 10.02 18.22
C GLY A 101 2.96 9.48 17.25
N ASP A 102 3.72 8.46 17.66
CA ASP A 102 4.73 7.80 16.82
C ASP A 102 4.08 7.17 15.56
N LEU A 103 2.93 6.51 15.71
CA LEU A 103 2.16 5.91 14.62
C LEU A 103 1.58 6.98 13.68
N ALA A 104 1.00 8.05 14.23
CA ALA A 104 0.46 9.16 13.46
C ALA A 104 1.56 9.85 12.63
N LEU A 105 2.74 10.05 13.19
CA LEU A 105 3.88 10.62 12.46
C LEU A 105 4.34 9.74 11.29
N VAL A 106 4.39 8.41 11.49
CA VAL A 106 4.72 7.46 10.42
C VAL A 106 3.68 7.52 9.31
N LEU A 107 2.39 7.48 9.65
CA LEU A 107 1.31 7.51 8.68
C LEU A 107 1.27 8.85 7.92
N SER A 108 1.42 9.98 8.62
CA SER A 108 1.45 11.32 8.02
C SER A 108 2.56 11.46 6.98
N LYS A 109 3.79 11.05 7.31
CA LYS A 109 4.92 11.09 6.35
C LYS A 109 4.69 10.18 5.15
N ALA A 110 4.13 9.00 5.36
CA ALA A 110 3.90 8.02 4.30
C ALA A 110 2.72 8.38 3.39
N ALA A 111 1.67 9.02 3.91
CA ALA A 111 0.51 9.46 3.13
C ALA A 111 0.78 10.79 2.41
N GLY A 112 1.51 11.71 3.04
CA GLY A 112 1.70 13.08 2.56
C GLY A 112 2.70 13.24 1.41
N ALA A 113 3.17 14.48 1.22
CA ALA A 113 3.98 14.90 0.08
C ALA A 113 5.33 14.16 -0.08
N GLN A 114 5.89 13.62 1.00
CA GLN A 114 7.13 12.84 0.92
C GLN A 114 6.88 11.37 0.52
N GLY A 115 5.64 10.88 0.68
CA GLY A 115 5.20 9.53 0.37
C GLY A 115 4.15 9.51 -0.74
N MET A 116 3.00 8.88 -0.47
CA MET A 116 1.97 8.53 -1.44
C MET A 116 1.51 9.72 -2.30
N VAL A 117 1.13 10.85 -1.69
CA VAL A 117 0.69 12.02 -2.47
C VAL A 117 1.81 12.56 -3.34
N GLY A 118 3.06 12.58 -2.86
CA GLY A 118 4.21 12.94 -3.70
C GLY A 118 4.39 11.99 -4.87
N GLY A 119 4.22 10.69 -4.63
CA GLY A 119 4.23 9.67 -5.68
C GLY A 119 3.11 9.87 -6.70
N GLN A 120 1.92 10.27 -6.27
CA GLN A 120 0.79 10.59 -7.16
C GLN A 120 1.11 11.77 -8.07
N ILE A 121 1.71 12.84 -7.52
CA ILE A 121 2.14 13.98 -8.32
C ILE A 121 3.21 13.57 -9.35
N LEU A 122 4.18 12.74 -8.95
CA LEU A 122 5.20 12.22 -9.86
C LEU A 122 4.60 11.35 -10.97
N ASP A 123 3.56 10.56 -10.68
CA ASP A 123 2.87 9.73 -11.67
C ASP A 123 2.18 10.56 -12.74
N LEU A 124 1.62 11.72 -12.36
CA LEU A 124 1.07 12.70 -13.29
C LEU A 124 2.15 13.41 -14.14
N GLN A 125 3.43 13.34 -13.73
CA GLN A 125 4.53 14.00 -14.44
C GLN A 125 5.19 13.12 -15.51
N LYS A 126 5.31 13.68 -16.72
CA LYS A 126 5.92 12.99 -17.88
C LYS A 126 7.40 12.63 -17.73
N ASN A 127 8.15 13.18 -16.77
CA ASN A 127 9.62 12.96 -16.64
C ASN A 127 10.06 12.18 -15.38
N ALA A 128 9.15 11.83 -14.47
CA ALA A 128 9.50 11.07 -13.26
C ALA A 128 10.01 9.64 -13.57
N ARG A 129 10.89 9.11 -12.72
CA ARG A 129 11.39 7.73 -12.85
C ARG A 129 10.36 6.76 -12.28
N VAL A 130 10.07 5.67 -13.01
CA VAL A 130 9.11 4.64 -12.58
C VAL A 130 9.42 4.07 -11.19
N GLU A 131 10.71 3.92 -10.85
CA GLU A 131 11.11 3.45 -9.54
C GLU A 131 10.71 4.42 -8.43
N GLU A 132 10.85 5.72 -8.66
CA GLU A 132 10.53 6.76 -7.68
C GLU A 132 9.02 6.89 -7.49
N ILE A 133 8.25 6.80 -8.58
CA ILE A 133 6.78 6.72 -8.54
C ILE A 133 6.38 5.53 -7.67
N HIS A 134 6.88 4.34 -7.97
CA HIS A 134 6.49 3.09 -7.29
C HIS A 134 6.90 3.07 -5.82
N GLU A 135 8.09 3.57 -5.49
CA GLU A 135 8.56 3.72 -4.11
C GLU A 135 7.65 4.63 -3.27
N LYS A 136 7.13 5.70 -3.87
CA LYS A 136 6.30 6.68 -3.18
C LYS A 136 4.80 6.33 -3.22
N LYS A 137 4.21 6.22 -4.41
CA LYS A 137 2.76 6.03 -4.63
C LYS A 137 2.25 4.76 -3.94
N THR A 138 2.96 3.65 -4.11
CA THR A 138 2.55 2.35 -3.55
C THR A 138 3.42 1.93 -2.36
N GLY A 139 4.74 2.05 -2.50
CA GLY A 139 5.71 1.55 -1.53
C GLY A 139 5.65 2.24 -0.17
N ALA A 140 5.35 3.53 -0.13
CA ALA A 140 5.37 4.30 1.12
C ALA A 140 4.40 3.76 2.17
N LEU A 141 3.17 3.41 1.78
CA LEU A 141 2.17 2.88 2.73
C LEU A 141 2.43 1.43 3.14
N LEU A 142 3.04 0.60 2.27
CA LEU A 142 3.45 -0.75 2.64
C LEU A 142 4.63 -0.72 3.62
N CYS A 143 5.58 0.19 3.41
CA CYS A 143 6.66 0.48 4.33
C CYS A 143 6.13 1.04 5.67
N ALA A 144 5.14 1.93 5.64
CA ALA A 144 4.49 2.42 6.84
C ALA A 144 3.81 1.30 7.63
N ALA A 145 3.12 0.38 6.95
CA ALA A 145 2.48 -0.76 7.58
C ALA A 145 3.49 -1.61 8.39
N THR A 146 4.64 -1.95 7.81
CA THR A 146 5.66 -2.74 8.51
C THR A 146 6.26 -1.97 9.69
N LYS A 147 6.52 -0.67 9.51
CA LYS A 147 7.05 0.20 10.57
C LYS A 147 6.07 0.37 11.72
N MET A 148 4.79 0.59 11.44
CA MET A 148 3.73 0.70 12.45
C MET A 148 3.55 -0.62 13.21
N GLY A 149 3.61 -1.75 12.51
CA GLY A 149 3.67 -3.08 13.14
C GLY A 149 4.83 -3.22 14.12
N ALA A 150 6.04 -2.83 13.70
CA ALA A 150 7.24 -2.86 14.54
C ALA A 150 7.11 -1.98 15.78
N LEU A 151 6.66 -0.73 15.62
CA LEU A 151 6.47 0.22 16.71
C LEU A 151 5.44 -0.28 17.73
N SER A 152 4.31 -0.83 17.27
CA SER A 152 3.25 -1.35 18.14
C SER A 152 3.69 -2.50 19.06
N ALA A 153 4.76 -3.20 18.65
CA ALA A 153 5.36 -4.32 19.37
C ALA A 153 6.63 -3.94 20.17
N GLY A 154 6.99 -2.65 20.21
CA GLY A 154 8.17 -2.18 20.95
C GLY A 154 9.50 -2.57 20.31
N ALA A 155 9.55 -2.73 18.98
CA ALA A 155 10.77 -3.09 18.26
C ALA A 155 11.92 -2.10 18.50
N THR A 156 13.14 -2.61 18.65
CA THR A 156 14.35 -1.77 18.73
C THR A 156 14.61 -1.05 17.40
N SER A 157 15.45 -0.01 17.41
CA SER A 157 15.82 0.73 16.21
C SER A 157 16.43 -0.16 15.11
N ILE A 158 17.19 -1.19 15.49
CA ILE A 158 17.78 -2.16 14.56
C ILE A 158 16.68 -3.01 13.90
N GLN A 159 15.74 -3.51 14.70
CA GLN A 159 14.62 -4.31 14.20
C GLN A 159 13.70 -3.47 13.31
N GLN A 160 13.43 -2.22 13.68
CA GLN A 160 12.66 -1.28 12.87
C GLN A 160 13.31 -1.05 11.50
N LYS A 161 14.63 -0.84 11.43
CA LYS A 161 15.36 -0.69 10.15
C LYS A 161 15.28 -1.94 9.27
N ALA A 162 15.35 -3.13 9.88
CA ALA A 162 15.21 -4.38 9.17
C ALA A 162 13.78 -4.55 8.58
N LEU A 163 12.76 -4.23 9.37
CA LEU A 163 11.35 -4.28 8.93
C LEU A 163 10.98 -3.17 7.93
N GLU A 164 11.64 -2.02 8.00
CA GLU A 164 11.57 -0.97 6.99
C GLU A 164 12.13 -1.47 5.65
N LYS A 165 13.31 -2.12 5.67
CA LYS A 165 13.90 -2.74 4.47
C LYS A 165 12.96 -3.80 3.87
N TYR A 166 12.37 -4.64 4.71
CA TYR A 166 11.36 -5.60 4.27
C TYR A 166 10.18 -4.89 3.57
N GLY A 167 9.59 -3.87 4.20
CA GLY A 167 8.47 -3.09 3.66
C GLY A 167 8.77 -2.42 2.32
N ARG A 168 9.95 -1.80 2.18
CA ARG A 168 10.41 -1.20 0.91
C ARG A 168 10.53 -2.25 -0.19
N SER A 169 11.15 -3.38 0.11
CA SER A 169 11.35 -4.46 -0.86
C SER A 169 10.03 -5.08 -1.33
N ILE A 170 9.11 -5.42 -0.41
CA ILE A 170 7.81 -5.95 -0.82
C ILE A 170 6.96 -4.91 -1.56
N GLY A 171 7.07 -3.62 -1.21
CA GLY A 171 6.35 -2.55 -1.88
C GLY A 171 6.75 -2.39 -3.34
N LEU A 172 8.06 -2.41 -3.60
CA LEU A 172 8.57 -2.37 -4.97
C LEU A 172 8.23 -3.65 -5.73
N ALA A 173 8.39 -4.83 -5.12
CA ALA A 173 8.01 -6.10 -5.75
C ALA A 173 6.52 -6.13 -6.12
N PHE A 174 5.66 -5.64 -5.23
CA PHE A 174 4.21 -5.61 -5.43
C PHE A 174 3.85 -4.84 -6.70
N GLN A 175 4.42 -3.65 -6.87
CA GLN A 175 4.13 -2.81 -8.03
C GLN A 175 4.74 -3.37 -9.33
N ILE A 176 5.95 -3.94 -9.28
CA ILE A 176 6.52 -4.63 -10.46
C ILE A 176 5.61 -5.78 -10.91
N VAL A 177 5.05 -6.53 -9.97
CA VAL A 177 4.11 -7.63 -10.30
C VAL A 177 2.78 -7.09 -10.81
N ASP A 178 2.23 -6.00 -10.25
CA ASP A 178 1.02 -5.35 -10.81
C ASP A 178 1.26 -4.93 -12.26
N ASP A 179 2.37 -4.24 -12.56
CA ASP A 179 2.71 -3.82 -13.92
C ASP A 179 2.84 -5.03 -14.89
N ILE A 180 3.35 -6.17 -14.40
CA ILE A 180 3.45 -7.41 -15.19
C ILE A 180 2.06 -7.99 -15.46
N LEU A 181 1.20 -8.06 -14.43
CA LEU A 181 -0.16 -8.58 -14.54
C LEU A 181 -1.02 -7.71 -15.47
N ASP A 182 -0.94 -6.39 -15.37
CA ASP A 182 -1.69 -5.45 -16.21
C ASP A 182 -1.36 -5.59 -17.70
N ARG A 183 -0.13 -6.00 -18.02
CA ARG A 183 0.30 -6.28 -19.41
C ARG A 183 -0.06 -7.69 -19.90
N SER A 184 -0.27 -8.65 -19.00
CA SER A 184 -0.45 -10.07 -19.35
C SER A 184 -1.85 -10.62 -19.12
N SER A 185 -2.72 -9.89 -18.42
CA SER A 185 -4.04 -10.37 -18.01
C SER A 185 -5.18 -9.77 -18.83
N THR A 186 -6.30 -10.48 -18.91
CA THR A 186 -7.55 -10.01 -19.52
C THR A 186 -8.45 -9.29 -18.50
N THR A 187 -9.42 -8.50 -18.96
CA THR A 187 -10.28 -7.59 -18.16
C THR A 187 -11.03 -8.26 -17.03
N GLN A 188 -11.37 -9.54 -17.19
CA GLN A 188 -12.14 -10.29 -16.21
C GLN A 188 -11.36 -10.63 -14.93
N VAL A 189 -10.02 -10.64 -14.97
CA VAL A 189 -9.19 -11.11 -13.85
C VAL A 189 -8.76 -9.99 -12.89
N LEU A 190 -8.54 -8.78 -13.40
CA LEU A 190 -7.99 -7.66 -12.61
C LEU A 190 -9.04 -6.82 -11.88
N GLY A 191 -10.32 -6.95 -12.25
CA GLY A 191 -11.41 -6.12 -11.69
C GLY A 191 -11.28 -4.63 -12.01
N LYS A 192 -10.50 -4.29 -13.04
CA LYS A 192 -10.25 -2.96 -13.63
C LYS A 192 -10.03 -3.12 -15.14
N THR A 193 -10.06 -2.03 -15.91
CA THR A 193 -9.84 -2.03 -17.37
C THR A 193 -8.36 -2.28 -17.71
N PRO A 194 -7.96 -3.39 -18.35
CA PRO A 194 -6.57 -3.67 -18.75
C PRO A 194 -6.09 -2.76 -19.87
N GLY A 195 -4.77 -2.60 -19.97
CA GLY A 195 -4.15 -1.80 -21.03
C GLY A 195 -4.31 -0.28 -20.87
N LYS A 196 -4.96 0.18 -19.80
CA LYS A 196 -5.12 1.62 -19.49
C LYS A 196 -3.77 2.32 -19.37
N ASP A 197 -2.78 1.65 -18.78
CA ASP A 197 -1.42 2.18 -18.66
C ASP A 197 -0.79 2.51 -20.01
N ALA A 198 -0.98 1.66 -21.02
CA ALA A 198 -0.47 1.91 -22.37
C ALA A 198 -1.22 3.05 -23.06
N GLN A 199 -2.54 3.15 -22.86
CA GLN A 199 -3.37 4.23 -23.41
C GLN A 199 -3.10 5.59 -22.76
N GLN A 200 -2.76 5.60 -21.47
CA GLN A 200 -2.43 6.80 -20.70
C GLN A 200 -0.94 7.16 -20.76
N GLY A 201 -0.11 6.37 -21.45
CA GLY A 201 1.34 6.58 -21.50
C GLY A 201 2.03 6.43 -20.13
N LYS A 202 1.41 5.68 -19.20
CA LYS A 202 1.97 5.42 -17.86
C LYS A 202 3.27 4.63 -17.98
N LYS A 203 4.20 4.95 -17.09
CA LYS A 203 5.54 4.35 -17.08
C LYS A 203 5.49 3.09 -16.24
N THR A 204 5.68 1.95 -16.89
CA THR A 204 5.69 0.65 -16.21
C THR A 204 7.06 -0.01 -16.30
N PHE A 205 7.36 -0.91 -15.36
CA PHE A 205 8.59 -1.69 -15.38
C PHE A 205 8.76 -2.51 -16.67
N PRO A 206 7.75 -3.27 -17.14
CA PRO A 206 7.84 -4.00 -18.40
C PRO A 206 8.06 -3.11 -19.62
N ALA A 207 7.55 -1.87 -19.64
CA ALA A 207 7.80 -0.93 -20.72
C ALA A 207 9.26 -0.44 -20.74
N LYS A 208 9.85 -0.19 -19.56
CA LYS A 208 11.22 0.31 -19.43
C LYS A 208 12.30 -0.77 -19.56
N PHE A 209 12.07 -1.94 -18.98
CA PHE A 209 13.09 -2.99 -18.83
C PHE A 209 12.78 -4.29 -19.57
N GLY A 210 11.56 -4.44 -20.08
CA GLY A 210 11.08 -5.71 -20.61
C GLY A 210 10.60 -6.68 -19.53
N LEU A 211 9.77 -7.65 -19.93
CA LEU A 211 9.16 -8.64 -19.03
C LEU A 211 10.18 -9.52 -18.29
N PRO A 212 11.22 -10.09 -18.94
CA PRO A 212 12.17 -10.97 -18.26
C PRO A 212 12.93 -10.26 -17.13
N GLU A 213 13.43 -9.05 -17.40
CA GLU A 213 14.18 -8.25 -16.42
C GLU A 213 13.26 -7.75 -15.29
N SER A 214 12.01 -7.37 -15.60
CA SER A 214 11.02 -7.00 -14.57
C SER A 214 10.76 -8.15 -13.60
N ARG A 215 10.57 -9.39 -14.11
CA ARG A 215 10.40 -10.59 -13.27
C ARG A 215 11.62 -10.84 -12.38
N LYS A 216 12.83 -10.73 -12.94
CA LYS A 216 14.08 -10.87 -12.19
C LYS A 216 14.19 -9.83 -11.06
N ARG A 217 13.82 -8.59 -11.33
CA ARG A 217 13.82 -7.50 -10.33
C ARG A 217 12.82 -7.76 -9.20
N ALA A 218 11.61 -8.21 -9.51
CA ALA A 218 10.63 -8.61 -8.49
C ALA A 218 11.17 -9.73 -7.59
N LEU A 219 11.76 -10.79 -8.19
CA LEU A 219 12.39 -11.89 -7.46
C LEU A 219 13.51 -11.41 -6.53
N ASN A 220 14.39 -10.53 -7.02
CA ASN A 220 15.47 -9.96 -6.21
C ASN A 220 14.94 -9.18 -4.99
N GLN A 221 13.84 -8.43 -5.16
CA GLN A 221 13.20 -7.73 -4.06
C GLN A 221 12.58 -8.69 -3.04
N ILE A 222 11.93 -9.77 -3.47
CA ILE A 222 11.43 -10.79 -2.54
C ILE A 222 12.55 -11.47 -1.76
N GLN A 223 13.68 -11.77 -2.39
CA GLN A 223 14.84 -12.32 -1.69
C GLN A 223 15.41 -11.31 -0.67
N ALA A 224 15.48 -10.03 -1.03
CA ALA A 224 15.91 -8.97 -0.13
C ALA A 224 14.96 -8.81 1.07
N ALA A 225 13.64 -8.90 0.84
CA ALA A 225 12.62 -8.88 1.86
C ALA A 225 12.82 -10.05 2.83
N LYS A 226 12.84 -11.29 2.33
CA LYS A 226 13.05 -12.49 3.15
C LYS A 226 14.33 -12.43 3.98
N LYS A 227 15.43 -11.92 3.40
CA LYS A 227 16.70 -11.72 4.12
C LYS A 227 16.53 -10.72 5.29
N ALA A 228 15.76 -9.66 5.09
CA ALA A 228 15.56 -8.62 6.10
C ALA A 228 14.78 -9.09 7.34
N VAL A 229 13.93 -10.11 7.20
CA VAL A 229 13.14 -10.68 8.31
C VAL A 229 13.73 -11.93 8.94
N ARG A 230 14.92 -12.39 8.50
CA ARG A 230 15.57 -13.61 9.03
C ARG A 230 15.77 -13.60 10.55
N PHE A 231 15.98 -12.43 11.15
CA PHE A 231 16.16 -12.29 12.60
C PHE A 231 14.93 -12.71 13.42
N LEU A 232 13.75 -12.82 12.79
CA LEU A 232 12.53 -13.29 13.45
C LEU A 232 12.47 -14.81 13.61
N GLY A 233 13.35 -15.56 12.92
CA GLY A 233 13.30 -17.01 12.88
C GLY A 233 11.94 -17.51 12.38
N GLU A 234 11.40 -18.54 13.02
CA GLU A 234 10.09 -19.14 12.66
C GLU A 234 8.92 -18.16 12.76
N ARG A 235 9.01 -17.16 13.66
CA ARG A 235 7.98 -16.12 13.79
C ARG A 235 7.84 -15.26 12.53
N GLY A 236 8.88 -15.21 11.69
CA GLY A 236 8.89 -14.51 10.41
C GLY A 236 8.28 -15.30 9.24
N SER A 237 7.86 -16.55 9.44
CA SER A 237 7.32 -17.43 8.37
C SER A 237 6.21 -16.76 7.57
N ARG A 238 5.18 -16.22 8.24
CA ARG A 238 4.07 -15.52 7.57
C ARG A 238 4.51 -14.31 6.73
N LEU A 239 5.59 -13.63 7.12
CA LEU A 239 6.15 -12.52 6.33
C LEU A 239 6.86 -13.05 5.07
N CYS A 240 7.48 -14.22 5.14
CA CYS A 240 8.00 -14.91 3.96
C CYS A 240 6.85 -15.37 3.04
N ASP A 241 5.75 -15.89 3.61
CA ASP A 241 4.58 -16.33 2.85
C ASP A 241 3.91 -15.17 2.10
N ILE A 242 3.76 -14.01 2.74
CA ILE A 242 3.27 -12.78 2.07
C ILE A 242 4.22 -12.40 0.93
N ALA A 243 5.53 -12.46 1.14
CA ALA A 243 6.50 -12.13 0.11
C ALA A 243 6.42 -13.09 -1.10
N ASP A 244 6.20 -14.39 -0.88
CA ASP A 244 5.99 -15.37 -1.95
C ASP A 244 4.66 -15.18 -2.68
N TRP A 245 3.58 -14.92 -1.92
CA TRP A 245 2.26 -14.63 -2.47
C TRP A 245 2.28 -13.44 -3.44
N ILE A 246 3.09 -12.40 -3.14
CA ILE A 246 3.22 -11.24 -4.03
C ILE A 246 3.67 -11.65 -5.44
N ILE A 247 4.54 -12.65 -5.57
CA ILE A 247 5.03 -13.13 -6.88
C ILE A 247 4.07 -14.09 -7.54
N SER A 248 3.42 -14.97 -6.77
CA SER A 248 2.58 -16.03 -7.31
C SER A 248 1.12 -15.63 -7.55
N ARG A 249 0.71 -14.45 -7.09
CA ARG A 249 -0.67 -13.96 -7.26
C ARG A 249 -1.04 -13.76 -8.74
N THR A 250 -2.32 -13.97 -9.01
CA THR A 250 -2.92 -13.89 -10.34
C THR A 250 -3.78 -12.64 -10.55
N HIS A 251 -3.98 -11.84 -9.51
CA HIS A 251 -4.82 -10.64 -9.51
C HIS A 251 -4.32 -9.61 -8.49
#